data_AF-A0A120I8Q8-F1
#
_entry.id   AF-A0A120I8Q8-F1
#
_cell.length_a   1.000
_cell.length_b   1.000
_cell.length_c   1.000
_cell.angle_alpha   90.00
_cell.angle_beta   90.00
_cell.angle_gamma   90.00
#
_symmetry.space_group_name_H-M   'P 1'
#
loop_
_entity.id
_entity.type
_entity.pdbx_description
1 polymer ?
#
loop_
_entity_poly.entity_id
_entity_poly.type
_entity_poly.pdbx_seq_one_letter_code
_entity_poly.pdbx_strand_id
1 'polypeptide(L)'
;MDTKDLAKRLSLLSEQLDHMRQEMDELIDIWGQVLVKNQDLQMENHYLRERVNQLNNEEGEEKGEGSSSQLRSPALQNLLNIYEDGYHICNISYGQRRENAEQCMFCLDILYGMEEKRS
;
A
#
# COMPACT_ATOMS: atom_id res chain seq x y z
N MET A 1 -32.04 -7.00 -50.16
CA MET A 1 -31.60 -7.79 -48.99
C MET A 1 -32.82 -8.43 -48.40
N ASP A 2 -32.86 -9.75 -48.31
CA ASP A 2 -33.99 -10.47 -47.73
C ASP A 2 -34.07 -10.20 -46.23
N THR A 3 -35.27 -9.89 -45.72
CA THR A 3 -35.51 -9.60 -44.29
C THR A 3 -35.10 -10.76 -43.38
N LYS A 4 -35.14 -11.99 -43.91
CA LYS A 4 -34.67 -13.21 -43.23
C LYS A 4 -33.15 -13.23 -43.02
N ASP A 5 -32.37 -12.68 -43.95
CA ASP A 5 -30.91 -12.64 -43.81
C ASP A 5 -30.47 -11.59 -42.79
N LEU A 6 -31.19 -10.46 -42.73
CA LEU A 6 -30.98 -9.45 -41.69
C LEU A 6 -31.30 -10.02 -40.30
N ALA A 7 -32.42 -10.73 -40.16
CA ALA A 7 -32.81 -11.36 -38.90
C ALA A 7 -31.73 -12.35 -38.43
N LYS A 8 -31.23 -13.23 -39.31
CA LYS A 8 -30.16 -14.19 -38.99
C LYS A 8 -28.87 -13.50 -38.52
N ARG A 9 -28.45 -12.42 -39.20
CA ARG A 9 -27.28 -11.64 -38.78
C ARG A 9 -27.46 -11.01 -37.41
N LEU A 10 -28.65 -10.52 -37.12
CA LEU A 10 -28.97 -9.91 -35.83
C LEU A 10 -28.97 -10.98 -34.71
N SER A 11 -29.48 -12.17 -34.98
CA SER A 11 -29.43 -13.32 -34.06
C SER A 11 -28.00 -13.72 -33.75
N LEU A 12 -27.15 -13.85 -34.78
CA LEU A 12 -25.75 -14.23 -34.61
C LEU A 12 -24.99 -13.19 -33.78
N LEU A 13 -25.23 -11.89 -34.05
CA LEU A 13 -24.61 -10.82 -33.28
C LEU A 13 -25.07 -10.86 -31.81
N SER A 14 -26.35 -11.14 -31.56
CA SER A 14 -26.86 -11.29 -30.19
C SER A 14 -26.17 -12.42 -29.45
N GLU A 15 -25.99 -13.58 -30.11
CA GLU A 15 -25.30 -14.74 -29.53
C GLU A 15 -23.82 -14.45 -29.24
N GLN A 16 -23.15 -13.72 -30.15
CA GLN A 16 -21.77 -13.27 -29.92
C GLN A 16 -21.65 -12.29 -28.76
N LEU A 17 -22.60 -11.36 -28.60
CA LEU A 17 -22.63 -10.43 -27.47
C LEU A 17 -22.87 -11.15 -26.15
N ASP A 18 -23.75 -12.16 -26.14
CA ASP A 18 -23.97 -12.99 -24.96
C ASP A 18 -22.72 -13.79 -24.59
N HIS A 19 -22.00 -14.33 -25.58
CA HIS A 19 -20.75 -15.03 -25.33
C HIS A 19 -19.67 -14.09 -24.75
N MET A 20 -19.48 -12.92 -25.36
CA MET A 20 -18.55 -11.90 -24.83
C MET A 20 -18.91 -11.46 -23.41
N ARG A 21 -20.22 -11.35 -23.11
CA ARG A 21 -20.68 -11.02 -21.76
C ARG A 21 -20.27 -12.11 -20.77
N GLN A 22 -20.45 -13.38 -21.11
CA GLN A 22 -20.04 -14.50 -20.26
C GLN A 22 -18.53 -14.51 -20.01
N GLU A 23 -17.73 -14.30 -21.06
CA GLU A 23 -16.26 -14.17 -20.91
C GLU A 23 -15.87 -13.00 -19.99
N MET A 24 -16.61 -11.89 -20.06
CA MET A 24 -16.37 -10.75 -19.17
C MET A 24 -16.71 -11.06 -17.71
N ASP A 25 -17.83 -11.77 -17.47
CA ASP A 25 -18.22 -12.23 -16.13
C ASP A 25 -17.11 -13.16 -15.54
N GLU A 26 -16.59 -14.11 -16.34
CA GLU A 26 -15.48 -14.98 -15.92
C GLU A 26 -14.19 -14.22 -15.60
N LEU A 27 -13.85 -13.21 -16.41
CA LEU A 27 -12.66 -12.39 -16.18
C LEU A 27 -12.78 -11.55 -14.90
N ILE A 28 -13.97 -11.06 -14.57
CA ILE A 28 -14.23 -10.34 -13.31
C ILE A 28 -13.98 -11.26 -12.11
N ASP A 29 -14.48 -12.50 -12.17
CA ASP A 29 -14.28 -13.48 -11.10
C ASP A 29 -12.79 -13.83 -10.92
N ILE A 30 -12.06 -14.05 -12.02
CA ILE A 30 -10.62 -14.31 -11.97
C ILE A 30 -9.88 -13.10 -11.40
N TRP A 31 -10.23 -11.89 -11.83
CA TRP A 31 -9.60 -10.67 -11.34
C TRP A 31 -9.82 -10.48 -9.83
N GLY A 32 -11.02 -10.77 -9.33
CA GLY A 32 -11.32 -10.75 -7.90
C GLY A 32 -10.43 -11.72 -7.10
N GLN A 33 -10.24 -12.94 -7.60
CA GLN A 33 -9.35 -13.93 -6.96
C GLN A 33 -7.89 -13.47 -6.97
N VAL A 34 -7.43 -12.89 -8.07
CA VAL A 34 -6.06 -12.35 -8.19
C VAL A 34 -5.86 -11.17 -7.24
N LEU A 35 -6.85 -10.29 -7.09
CA LEU A 35 -6.80 -9.14 -6.20
C LEU A 35 -6.63 -9.58 -4.74
N VAL A 36 -7.45 -10.53 -4.27
CA VAL A 36 -7.35 -11.07 -2.91
C VAL A 36 -5.98 -11.70 -2.68
N LYS A 37 -5.54 -12.58 -3.59
CA LYS A 37 -4.23 -13.22 -3.50
C LYS A 37 -3.08 -12.20 -3.49
N ASN A 38 -3.21 -11.11 -4.24
CA ASN A 38 -2.21 -10.05 -4.24
C ASN A 38 -2.13 -9.34 -2.89
N GLN A 39 -3.28 -9.03 -2.27
CA GLN A 39 -3.34 -8.44 -0.93
C GLN A 39 -2.71 -9.36 0.12
N ASP A 40 -3.03 -10.65 0.07
CA ASP A 40 -2.44 -11.66 0.97
C ASP A 40 -0.92 -11.70 0.84
N LEU A 41 -0.41 -11.74 -0.40
CA LEU A 41 1.03 -11.73 -0.67
C LEU A 41 1.71 -10.43 -0.23
N GLN A 42 1.05 -9.28 -0.37
CA GLN A 42 1.57 -8.00 0.11
C GLN A 42 1.71 -7.99 1.63
N MET A 43 0.71 -8.50 2.35
CA MET A 43 0.76 -8.65 3.82
C MET A 43 1.87 -9.62 4.23
N GLU A 44 1.96 -10.79 3.61
CA GLU A 44 3.03 -11.75 3.89
C GLU A 44 4.41 -11.15 3.64
N ASN A 45 4.59 -10.44 2.52
CA ASN A 45 5.85 -9.78 2.20
C ASN A 45 6.21 -8.71 3.24
N HIS A 46 5.22 -7.96 3.73
CA HIS A 46 5.41 -6.99 4.80
C HIS A 46 5.91 -7.66 6.09
N TYR A 47 5.24 -8.72 6.55
CA TYR A 47 5.65 -9.44 7.76
C TYR A 47 7.02 -10.10 7.63
N LEU A 48 7.33 -10.68 6.47
CA LEU A 48 8.65 -11.26 6.20
C LEU A 48 9.75 -10.19 6.25
N ARG A 49 9.53 -9.01 5.67
CA ARG A 49 10.47 -7.88 5.75
C ARG A 49 10.66 -7.41 7.18
N GLU A 50 9.57 -7.30 7.93
CA GLU A 50 9.63 -6.93 9.35
C GLU A 50 10.45 -7.96 10.13
N ARG A 51 10.21 -9.26 9.90
CA ARG A 51 10.97 -10.33 10.57
C ARG A 51 12.45 -10.34 10.20
N VAL A 52 12.79 -10.13 8.93
CA VAL A 52 14.17 -10.00 8.48
C VAL A 52 14.85 -8.79 9.11
N ASN A 53 14.15 -7.65 9.21
CA ASN A 53 14.69 -6.46 9.86
C ASN A 53 14.93 -6.69 11.37
N GLN A 54 14.05 -7.42 12.06
CA GLN A 54 14.26 -7.80 13.45
C GLN A 54 15.52 -8.67 13.60
N LEU A 55 15.67 -9.71 12.77
CA LEU A 55 16.85 -10.59 12.79
C LEU A 55 18.15 -9.84 12.46
N ASN A 56 18.13 -8.96 11.46
CA ASN A 56 19.30 -8.14 11.12
C ASN A 56 19.68 -7.15 12.24
N ASN A 57 18.70 -6.64 12.98
CA ASN A 57 18.95 -5.77 14.14
C ASN A 57 19.47 -6.59 15.34
N GLU A 58 18.99 -7.82 15.53
CA GLU A 58 19.50 -8.76 16.55
C GLU A 58 20.93 -9.22 16.24
N GLU A 59 21.31 -9.35 14.95
CA GLU A 59 22.67 -9.68 14.52
C GLU A 59 23.64 -8.47 14.54
N GLY A 60 23.11 -7.25 14.62
CA GLY A 60 23.89 -6.00 14.65
C GLY A 60 24.41 -5.57 16.02
N GLU A 61 23.93 -6.17 17.12
CA GLU A 61 24.36 -5.80 18.48
C GLU A 61 25.71 -6.41 18.91
N GLU A 62 26.30 -7.33 18.15
CA GLU A 62 27.60 -7.93 18.51
C GLU A 62 28.83 -7.35 17.79
N LYS A 63 28.70 -6.46 16.80
CA LYS A 63 29.89 -5.90 16.12
C LYS A 63 29.72 -4.46 15.66
N GLY A 64 30.35 -3.55 16.41
CA GLY A 64 30.98 -2.35 15.85
C GLY A 64 30.53 -1.04 16.47
N GLU A 65 31.34 -0.53 17.38
CA GLU A 65 31.42 0.90 17.68
C GLU A 65 31.61 1.71 16.38
N GLY A 66 30.81 2.78 16.23
CA GLY A 66 31.15 3.90 15.34
C GLY A 66 30.21 4.14 14.16
N SER A 67 29.02 4.68 14.40
CA SER A 67 28.56 5.92 13.74
C SER A 67 27.23 6.38 14.34
N SER A 68 27.10 7.68 14.52
CA SER A 68 25.98 8.38 15.11
C SER A 68 24.70 8.26 14.27
N SER A 69 23.88 7.26 14.57
CA SER A 69 22.43 7.35 14.37
C SER A 69 21.78 6.75 15.60
N GLN A 70 21.31 7.61 16.52
CA GLN A 70 20.48 7.19 17.63
C GLN A 70 19.45 6.18 17.13
N LEU A 71 19.46 4.98 17.73
CA LEU A 71 18.48 3.93 17.56
C LEU A 71 17.09 4.54 17.75
N ARG A 72 16.42 4.93 16.65
CA ARG A 72 15.04 5.41 16.70
C ARG A 72 14.18 4.24 17.18
N SER A 73 13.29 4.49 18.13
CA SER A 73 12.39 3.44 18.62
C SER A 73 11.54 2.91 17.45
N PRO A 74 11.17 1.62 17.43
CA PRO A 74 10.31 1.07 16.38
C PRO A 74 9.00 1.86 16.19
N ALA A 75 8.46 2.41 17.28
CA ALA A 75 7.30 3.30 17.25
C ALA A 75 7.57 4.61 16.49
N LEU A 76 8.73 5.23 16.67
CA LEU A 76 9.12 6.44 15.95
C LEU A 76 9.35 6.15 14.46
N GLN A 77 9.89 4.99 14.12
CA GLN A 77 10.08 4.58 12.73
C GLN A 77 8.75 4.38 12.01
N ASN A 78 7.75 3.80 12.66
CA ASN A 78 6.41 3.67 12.09
C ASN A 78 5.77 5.05 11.80
N LEU A 79 5.89 6.00 12.74
CA LEU A 79 5.41 7.36 12.53
C LEU A 79 6.13 8.08 11.38
N LEU A 80 7.43 7.83 11.21
CA LEU A 80 8.19 8.37 10.08
C LEU A 80 7.68 7.82 8.74
N ASN A 81 7.42 6.52 8.65
CA ASN A 81 6.88 5.90 7.45
C ASN A 81 5.52 6.51 7.07
N ILE A 82 4.59 6.66 8.04
CA ILE A 82 3.28 7.28 7.80
C ILE A 82 3.42 8.73 7.31
N TYR A 83 4.40 9.47 7.84
CA TYR A 83 4.69 10.84 7.41
C TYR A 83 5.26 10.92 5.98
N GLU A 84 6.14 9.98 5.60
CA GLU A 84 6.73 9.84 4.27
C GLU A 84 5.71 9.42 3.21
N ASP A 85 4.74 8.58 3.59
CA ASP A 85 3.58 8.20 2.76
C ASP A 85 2.62 9.37 2.51
N GLY A 86 2.89 10.53 3.11
CA GLY A 86 2.16 11.77 2.88
C GLY A 86 0.96 11.95 3.80
N TYR A 87 0.94 11.30 4.97
CA TYR A 87 -0.12 11.48 5.97
C TYR A 87 0.37 12.30 7.16
N HIS A 88 -0.56 12.98 7.83
CA HIS A 88 -0.28 13.67 9.07
C HIS A 88 -0.25 12.67 10.26
N ILE A 89 0.76 12.80 11.11
CA ILE A 89 0.90 12.06 12.38
C ILE A 89 0.60 12.91 13.62
N CYS A 90 0.28 14.19 13.44
CA CYS A 90 -0.06 15.09 14.52
C CYS A 90 -1.52 14.97 14.93
N ASN A 91 -1.84 15.33 16.17
CA ASN A 91 -3.20 15.22 16.71
C ASN A 91 -4.23 16.12 15.98
N ILE A 92 -3.77 17.11 15.22
CA ILE A 92 -4.64 18.08 14.53
C ILE A 92 -5.28 17.47 13.29
N SER A 93 -4.53 16.65 12.56
CA SER A 93 -4.92 16.15 11.23
C SER A 93 -4.61 14.67 11.07
N TYR A 94 -4.53 13.91 12.15
CA TYR A 94 -4.06 12.51 12.13
C TYR A 94 -4.76 11.69 11.04
N GLY A 95 -3.95 11.08 10.16
CA GLY A 95 -4.43 10.23 9.06
C GLY A 95 -5.01 10.98 7.86
N GLN A 96 -5.03 12.32 7.85
CA GLN A 96 -5.36 13.10 6.65
C GLN A 96 -4.15 13.16 5.71
N ARG A 97 -4.41 13.21 4.40
CA ARG A 97 -3.36 13.41 3.40
C ARG A 97 -2.82 14.84 3.48
N ARG A 98 -1.51 15.00 3.34
CA ARG A 98 -0.82 16.28 3.19
C ARG A 98 -1.10 16.80 1.78
N GLU A 99 -2.08 17.71 1.66
CA GLU A 99 -2.33 18.41 0.41
C GLU A 99 -1.05 19.16 -0.02
N ASN A 100 -0.62 18.98 -1.27
CA ASN A 100 0.58 19.60 -1.86
C ASN A 100 1.94 19.28 -1.21
N ALA A 101 2.06 18.20 -0.45
CA ALA A 101 3.32 17.79 0.21
C ALA A 101 3.89 18.84 1.19
N GLU A 102 3.07 19.75 1.72
CA GLU A 102 3.50 20.79 2.65
C GLU A 102 4.06 20.19 3.95
N GLN A 103 5.16 20.75 4.45
CA GLN A 103 5.81 20.29 5.68
C GLN A 103 4.99 20.74 6.90
N CYS A 104 4.37 19.79 7.60
CA CYS A 104 3.62 20.08 8.82
C CYS A 104 4.57 20.22 10.03
N MET A 105 4.70 21.43 10.58
CA MET A 105 5.54 21.72 11.75
C MET A 105 5.25 20.82 12.95
N PHE A 106 3.97 20.51 13.19
CA PHE A 106 3.57 19.62 14.30
C PHE A 106 4.00 18.17 14.09
N CYS A 107 4.08 17.69 12.84
CA CYS A 107 4.61 16.36 12.56
C CYS A 107 6.13 16.33 12.75
N LEU A 108 6.83 17.42 12.38
CA LEU A 108 8.27 17.54 12.60
C LEU A 108 8.63 17.59 14.08
N ASP A 109 7.82 18.27 14.91
CA ASP A 109 8.01 18.29 16.37
C ASP A 109 7.85 16.89 16.99
N ILE A 110 6.92 16.08 16.50
CA ILE A 110 6.79 14.67 16.93
C ILE A 110 8.00 13.83 16.49
N LEU A 111 8.53 14.06 15.28
CA LEU A 111 9.64 13.28 14.71
C LEU A 111 11.01 13.67 15.28
N TYR A 112 11.21 14.95 15.58
CA TYR A 112 12.52 15.54 15.87
C TYR A 112 12.54 16.41 17.15
N GLY A 113 11.40 16.84 17.67
CA GLY A 113 11.31 17.74 18.84
C GLY A 113 11.58 17.08 20.19
N MET A 114 11.79 15.75 20.25
CA MET A 114 12.17 15.05 21.48
C MET A 114 13.67 15.12 21.82
N GLU A 115 14.48 15.85 21.05
CA GLU A 115 15.92 16.01 21.31
C GLU A 115 16.26 17.09 22.37
N GLU A 116 15.35 18.04 22.66
CA GLU A 116 15.66 19.20 23.55
C GLU A 116 15.26 19.06 25.02
N LYS A 117 14.47 18.06 25.43
CA LYS A 117 13.98 17.95 26.83
C LYS A 117 14.69 16.89 27.68
N ARG A 118 15.87 16.44 27.23
CA ARG A 118 16.74 15.51 27.96
C ARG A 118 18.02 16.21 28.41
N SER A 119 17.88 17.33 29.12
CA SER A 119 18.95 17.92 29.92
C SER A 119 18.44 18.41 31.26
#